data_AF-A0A6L5EP81-F1
#
_entry.id   AF-A0A6L5EP81-F1
#
_cell.length_a   1.000
_cell.length_b   1.000
_cell.length_c   1.000
_cell.angle_alpha   90.00
_cell.angle_beta   90.00
_cell.angle_gamma   90.00
#
_symmetry.space_group_name_H-M   'P 1'
#
loop_
_entity.id
_entity.type
_entity.pdbx_description
1 polymer ?
#
loop_
_entity_poly.entity_id
_entity_poly.type
_entity_poly.pdbx_seq_one_letter_code
_entity_poly.pdbx_strand_id
1 'polypeptide(L)'
;MSNITAPSETPRDVEQEAITDAAPALAGVGPEFLPAEAAEGVDVESMPPLKELSRLLPSKRTKIKAQVASIAQRAQGVDALRVEGVDESVLLNHLGEVADMIEAAETFVLDMAQDRDAMEAWLIEQEQGESAVMLAFSKASEALGN
;
A
#
# COMPACT_ATOMS: atom_id res chain seq x y z
N MET A 1 58.99 -22.93 -41.87
CA MET A 1 59.96 -22.21 -41.01
C MET A 1 59.15 -21.18 -40.25
N SER A 2 58.78 -21.46 -39.00
CA SER A 2 59.45 -20.96 -37.76
C SER A 2 59.08 -19.49 -37.49
N ASN A 3 58.71 -19.01 -36.31
CA ASN A 3 58.41 -19.57 -35.00
C ASN A 3 57.71 -18.45 -34.19
N ILE A 4 56.92 -18.84 -33.18
CA ILE A 4 56.28 -18.00 -32.15
C ILE A 4 57.34 -17.32 -31.25
N THR A 5 57.07 -16.11 -30.71
CA THR A 5 57.19 -15.70 -29.27
C THR A 5 57.16 -14.17 -29.07
N ALA A 6 56.39 -13.74 -28.07
CA ALA A 6 55.98 -12.39 -27.64
C ALA A 6 57.06 -11.65 -26.78
N PRO A 7 56.83 -10.46 -26.15
CA PRO A 7 55.89 -10.34 -25.01
C PRO A 7 55.16 -8.98 -24.80
N SER A 8 54.13 -9.05 -23.95
CA SER A 8 53.69 -8.06 -22.95
C SER A 8 53.19 -6.69 -23.38
N GLU A 9 51.88 -6.49 -23.22
CA GLU A 9 51.36 -5.56 -22.21
C GLU A 9 49.89 -5.89 -21.95
N THR A 10 49.63 -6.58 -20.83
CA THR A 10 48.30 -6.72 -20.26
C THR A 10 47.87 -5.34 -19.77
N PRO A 11 46.77 -4.73 -20.27
CA PRO A 11 46.13 -3.68 -19.50
C PRO A 11 45.55 -4.35 -18.27
N ARG A 12 46.11 -3.99 -17.12
CA ARG A 12 45.72 -4.44 -15.79
C ARG A 12 44.20 -4.37 -15.64
N ASP A 13 43.64 -5.39 -15.01
CA ASP A 13 42.44 -5.27 -14.20
C ASP A 13 42.54 -3.96 -13.43
N VAL A 14 41.76 -2.97 -13.84
CA VAL A 14 41.24 -2.01 -12.89
C VAL A 14 40.04 -2.72 -12.29
N GLU A 15 40.28 -3.50 -11.24
CA GLU A 15 39.29 -3.66 -10.19
C GLU A 15 38.95 -2.23 -9.76
N GLN A 16 37.89 -1.66 -10.36
CA GLN A 16 37.22 -0.52 -9.79
C GLN A 16 36.69 -1.03 -8.45
N GLU A 17 37.45 -0.81 -7.38
CA GLU A 17 36.92 -0.88 -6.03
C GLU A 17 35.62 -0.08 -6.05
N ALA A 18 34.50 -0.80 -5.96
CA ALA A 18 33.20 -0.19 -5.83
C ALA A 18 33.26 0.64 -4.55
N ILE A 19 33.37 1.96 -4.71
CA ILE A 19 33.24 2.91 -3.62
C ILE A 19 31.81 2.67 -3.13
N THR A 20 31.68 1.91 -2.04
CA THR A 20 30.38 1.68 -1.43
C THR A 20 30.05 2.99 -0.76
N ASP A 21 29.21 3.78 -1.43
CA ASP A 21 28.66 4.98 -0.85
C ASP A 21 27.94 4.60 0.45
N ALA A 22 28.50 5.00 1.58
CA ALA A 22 27.94 4.75 2.90
C ALA A 22 26.84 5.76 3.23
N ALA A 23 26.53 6.68 2.32
CA ALA A 23 25.34 7.49 2.45
C ALA A 23 24.10 6.60 2.21
N PRO A 24 23.06 6.70 3.06
CA PRO A 24 21.80 6.02 2.78
C PRO A 24 21.34 6.41 1.36
N ALA A 25 20.75 5.47 0.62
CA ALA A 25 20.40 5.62 -0.81
C ALA A 25 19.51 6.84 -1.16
N LEU A 26 19.08 7.59 -0.15
CA LEU A 26 18.25 8.78 -0.20
C LEU A 26 18.98 10.06 0.26
N ALA A 27 20.29 10.04 0.49
CA ALA A 27 21.03 11.23 0.91
C ALA A 27 21.14 12.30 -0.21
N GLY A 28 20.77 11.95 -1.44
CA GLY A 28 20.78 12.82 -2.61
C GLY A 28 19.41 13.12 -3.20
N VAL A 29 18.30 12.76 -2.55
CA VAL A 29 16.99 13.26 -3.01
C VAL A 29 16.94 14.75 -2.69
N GLY A 30 16.76 15.58 -3.72
CA GLY A 30 16.61 17.01 -3.56
C GLY A 30 15.37 17.37 -2.74
N PRO A 31 15.27 18.62 -2.26
CA PRO A 31 14.17 19.09 -1.42
C PRO A 31 12.79 18.88 -2.04
N GLU A 32 12.70 18.63 -3.35
CA GLU A 32 11.49 18.24 -4.06
C GLU A 32 10.83 16.92 -3.59
N PHE A 33 11.52 16.09 -2.79
CA PHE A 33 10.96 14.88 -2.18
C PHE A 33 10.73 14.98 -0.66
N LEU A 34 10.95 16.16 -0.07
CA LEU A 34 10.51 16.42 1.31
C LEU A 34 8.97 16.47 1.33
N PRO A 35 8.33 16.05 2.44
CA PRO A 35 6.88 16.16 2.59
C PRO A 35 6.48 17.59 2.23
N ALA A 36 5.58 17.70 1.26
CA ALA A 36 5.17 18.93 0.59
C ALA A 36 5.40 20.16 1.46
N GLU A 37 6.28 21.07 1.01
CA GLU A 37 6.43 22.40 1.61
C GLU A 37 5.03 22.88 1.97
N ALA A 38 4.79 23.08 3.27
CA ALA A 38 3.49 23.51 3.77
C ALA A 38 3.05 24.67 2.87
N ALA A 39 1.95 24.47 2.14
CA ALA A 39 1.49 25.45 1.17
C ALA A 39 1.52 26.84 1.82
N GLU A 40 2.16 27.83 1.18
CA GLU A 40 2.42 29.13 1.81
C GLU A 40 1.17 29.66 2.54
N GLY A 41 1.28 29.85 3.85
CA GLY A 41 0.18 30.32 4.69
C GLY A 41 -0.66 29.24 5.39
N VAL A 42 -0.34 27.95 5.23
CA VAL A 42 -0.98 26.86 5.98
C VAL A 42 -0.12 26.45 7.18
N ASP A 43 -0.62 26.71 8.38
CA ASP A 43 0.00 26.26 9.63
C ASP A 43 -0.34 24.78 9.90
N VAL A 44 0.55 23.89 9.47
CA VAL A 44 0.44 22.44 9.67
C VAL A 44 0.65 22.05 11.14
N GLU A 45 1.35 22.86 11.94
CA GLU A 45 1.57 22.58 13.37
C GLU A 45 0.28 22.78 14.19
N SER A 46 -0.59 23.68 13.74
CA SER A 46 -1.94 23.87 14.29
C SER A 46 -2.97 22.86 13.79
N MET A 47 -2.61 21.98 12.85
CA MET A 47 -3.54 21.03 12.25
C MET A 47 -4.04 20.05 13.32
N PRO A 48 -5.36 19.92 13.53
CA PRO A 48 -5.89 18.97 14.50
C PRO A 48 -5.56 17.53 14.06
N PRO A 49 -5.42 16.59 15.02
CA PRO A 49 -5.12 15.20 14.69
C PRO A 49 -6.21 14.59 13.81
N LEU A 50 -5.79 13.81 12.82
CA LEU A 50 -6.71 13.04 11.99
C LEU A 50 -7.28 11.86 12.79
N LYS A 51 -8.50 11.46 12.43
CA LYS A 51 -9.18 10.32 13.07
C LYS A 51 -8.40 9.02 12.81
N GLU A 52 -8.16 8.25 13.87
CA GLU A 52 -7.62 6.89 13.76
C GLU A 52 -8.57 5.99 12.96
N LEU A 53 -8.09 5.45 11.83
CA LEU A 53 -8.87 4.54 11.00
C LEU A 53 -8.84 3.09 11.51
N SER A 54 -7.87 2.74 12.36
CA SER A 54 -7.70 1.38 12.92
C SER A 54 -8.91 0.90 13.71
N ARG A 55 -9.66 1.81 14.33
CA ARG A 55 -10.86 1.49 15.12
C ARG A 55 -12.14 1.35 14.29
N LEU A 56 -12.03 1.42 12.96
CA LEU A 56 -13.15 1.23 12.07
C LEU A 56 -13.21 -0.21 11.59
N LEU A 57 -14.43 -0.67 11.32
CA LEU A 57 -14.68 -1.91 10.62
C LEU A 57 -13.90 -1.98 9.28
N PRO A 58 -13.42 -3.17 8.89
CA PRO A 58 -12.69 -3.36 7.64
C PRO A 58 -13.37 -2.74 6.41
N SER A 59 -14.69 -2.92 6.25
CA SER A 59 -15.45 -2.33 5.13
C SER A 59 -15.30 -0.80 5.04
N LYS A 60 -15.43 -0.12 6.19
CA LYS A 60 -15.30 1.33 6.30
C LYS A 60 -13.88 1.79 6.00
N ARG A 61 -12.86 1.03 6.44
CA ARG A 61 -11.46 1.32 6.10
C ARG A 61 -11.23 1.21 4.61
N THR A 62 -11.71 0.15 3.98
CA THR A 62 -11.57 -0.07 2.53
C THR A 62 -12.26 1.02 1.73
N LYS A 63 -13.46 1.45 2.14
CA LYS A 63 -14.19 2.55 1.50
C LYS A 63 -13.42 3.88 1.57
N ILE A 64 -12.83 4.18 2.72
CA ILE A 64 -11.99 5.38 2.88
C ILE A 64 -10.73 5.27 2.02
N LYS A 65 -10.06 4.11 1.96
CA LYS A 65 -8.91 3.88 1.07
C LYS A 65 -9.29 4.12 -0.40
N ALA A 66 -10.43 3.58 -0.85
CA ALA A 66 -10.94 3.78 -2.21
C ALA A 66 -11.25 5.26 -2.51
N GLN A 67 -11.84 5.98 -1.56
CA GLN A 67 -12.10 7.42 -1.68
C GLN A 67 -10.81 8.23 -1.76
N VAL A 68 -9.83 7.93 -0.90
CA VAL A 68 -8.51 8.59 -0.93
C VAL A 68 -7.81 8.34 -2.26
N ALA A 69 -7.81 7.11 -2.75
CA ALA A 69 -7.24 6.77 -4.05
C ALA A 69 -7.94 7.53 -5.20
N SER A 70 -9.28 7.61 -5.18
CA SER A 70 -10.04 8.37 -6.18
C SER A 70 -9.76 9.88 -6.12
N ILE A 71 -9.60 10.45 -4.93
CA ILE A 71 -9.23 11.87 -4.75
C ILE A 71 -7.81 12.12 -5.24
N ALA A 72 -6.85 11.28 -4.86
CA ALA A 72 -5.46 11.37 -5.31
C ALA A 72 -5.37 11.32 -6.85
N GLN A 73 -6.15 10.43 -7.48
CA GLN A 73 -6.22 10.32 -8.94
C GLN A 73 -6.88 11.54 -9.59
N ARG A 74 -7.85 12.21 -8.96
CA ARG A 74 -8.49 13.42 -9.52
C ARG A 74 -7.65 14.67 -9.29
N ALA A 75 -6.82 14.66 -8.25
CA ALA A 75 -5.91 15.73 -7.89
C ALA A 75 -4.62 15.72 -8.73
N GLN A 76 -4.60 15.10 -9.92
CA GLN A 76 -3.40 14.97 -10.77
C GLN A 76 -2.67 16.31 -10.87
N GLY A 77 -1.48 16.30 -10.29
CA GLY A 77 -0.79 17.42 -9.68
C GLY A 77 0.10 16.92 -8.54
N VAL A 78 -0.28 15.81 -7.88
CA VAL A 78 0.59 15.08 -6.93
C VAL A 78 1.00 13.74 -7.53
N ASP A 79 2.27 13.64 -7.88
CA ASP A 79 2.92 12.56 -8.63
C ASP A 79 3.20 11.31 -7.77
N ALA A 80 2.22 10.88 -6.95
CA ALA A 80 2.40 9.82 -5.98
C ALA A 80 1.33 8.73 -6.17
N LEU A 81 1.82 7.53 -6.52
CA LEU A 81 1.15 6.23 -6.66
C LEU A 81 1.20 5.73 -8.11
N ARG A 82 2.41 5.36 -8.55
CA ARG A 82 2.59 4.37 -9.62
C ARG A 82 2.91 3.05 -8.94
N VAL A 83 1.94 2.14 -8.90
CA VAL A 83 2.23 0.73 -8.61
C VAL A 83 2.42 0.04 -9.97
N GLU A 84 3.67 -0.29 -10.33
CA GLU A 84 3.97 -0.99 -11.59
C GLU A 84 3.30 -2.37 -11.65
N GLY A 85 2.59 -2.65 -12.74
CA GLY A 85 2.28 -4.02 -13.18
C GLY A 85 0.81 -4.40 -13.32
N VAL A 86 -0.14 -3.51 -13.00
CA VAL A 86 -1.56 -3.73 -13.29
C VAL A 86 -2.12 -2.47 -13.95
N ASP A 87 -3.06 -2.61 -14.88
CA ASP A 87 -3.80 -1.47 -15.44
C ASP A 87 -4.57 -0.79 -14.30
N GLU A 88 -3.91 0.21 -13.71
CA GLU A 88 -4.27 0.88 -12.47
C GLU A 88 -5.67 1.50 -12.61
N SER A 89 -6.04 1.87 -13.83
CA SER A 89 -7.37 2.38 -14.17
C SER A 89 -8.47 1.34 -13.96
N VAL A 90 -8.23 0.08 -14.28
CA VAL A 90 -9.21 -1.02 -14.14
C VAL A 90 -9.34 -1.42 -12.67
N LEU A 91 -8.23 -1.58 -11.95
CA LEU A 91 -8.25 -1.87 -10.50
C LEU A 91 -8.97 -0.78 -9.69
N LEU A 92 -8.74 0.49 -10.04
CA LEU A 92 -9.38 1.64 -9.38
C LEU A 92 -10.87 1.77 -9.72
N ASN A 93 -11.28 1.43 -10.95
CA ASN A 93 -12.70 1.42 -11.32
C ASN A 93 -13.49 0.36 -10.55
N HIS A 94 -12.86 -0.75 -10.17
CA HIS A 94 -13.49 -1.83 -9.41
C HIS A 94 -13.27 -1.72 -7.90
N LEU A 95 -12.47 -0.76 -7.41
CA LEU A 95 -12.22 -0.57 -5.97
C LEU A 95 -13.50 -0.26 -5.17
N GLY A 96 -14.44 0.45 -5.79
CA GLY A 96 -15.78 0.67 -5.21
C GLY A 96 -16.57 -0.63 -5.07
N GLU A 97 -16.59 -1.45 -6.12
CA GLU A 97 -17.28 -2.75 -6.12
C GLU A 97 -16.67 -3.73 -5.09
N VAL A 98 -15.33 -3.71 -4.94
CA VAL A 98 -14.64 -4.50 -3.91
C VAL A 98 -15.00 -4.01 -2.51
N ALA A 99 -15.09 -2.70 -2.29
CA ALA A 99 -15.52 -2.15 -1.00
C ALA A 99 -16.96 -2.56 -0.67
N ASP A 100 -17.87 -2.51 -1.65
CA ASP A 100 -19.26 -2.91 -1.49
C ASP A 100 -19.39 -4.43 -1.23
N MET A 101 -18.57 -5.25 -1.90
CA MET A 101 -18.50 -6.69 -1.64
C MET A 101 -18.05 -6.98 -0.19
N ILE A 102 -17.01 -6.30 0.29
CA ILE A 102 -16.52 -6.45 1.66
C ILE A 102 -17.57 -5.96 2.67
N GLU A 103 -18.27 -4.86 2.39
CA GLU A 103 -19.37 -4.36 3.21
C GLU A 103 -20.52 -5.37 3.31
N ALA A 104 -20.89 -6.01 2.19
CA ALA A 104 -21.92 -7.04 2.18
C ALA A 104 -21.49 -8.30 2.95
N ALA A 105 -20.26 -8.78 2.75
CA ALA A 105 -19.72 -9.93 3.47
C ALA A 105 -19.61 -9.67 4.98
N GLU A 106 -19.14 -8.48 5.37
CA GLU A 106 -19.06 -8.04 6.77
C GLU A 106 -20.44 -7.97 7.41
N THR A 107 -21.41 -7.35 6.75
CA THR A 107 -22.80 -7.26 7.23
C THR A 107 -23.37 -8.65 7.48
N PHE A 108 -23.21 -9.55 6.52
CA PHE A 108 -23.68 -10.92 6.64
C PHE A 108 -23.03 -11.67 7.82
N VAL A 109 -21.71 -11.54 7.99
CA VAL A 109 -20.98 -12.14 9.12
C VAL A 109 -21.49 -11.61 10.45
N LEU A 110 -21.72 -10.30 10.56
CA LEU A 110 -22.23 -9.67 11.78
C LEU A 110 -23.68 -10.06 12.08
N ASP A 111 -24.49 -10.32 11.07
CA ASP A 111 -25.87 -10.78 11.22
C ASP A 111 -25.94 -12.28 11.61
N MET A 112 -24.95 -13.07 11.18
CA MET A 112 -24.81 -14.49 11.54
C MET A 112 -24.08 -14.70 12.88
N ALA A 113 -23.45 -13.67 13.44
CA ALA A 113 -22.69 -13.76 14.67
C ALA A 113 -23.60 -14.01 15.88
N GLN A 114 -23.21 -14.93 16.77
CA GLN A 114 -23.91 -15.16 18.04
C GLN A 114 -23.82 -13.95 18.97
N ASP A 115 -22.66 -13.30 18.97
CA ASP A 115 -22.40 -12.03 19.65
C ASP A 115 -21.85 -11.06 18.60
N ARG A 116 -22.72 -10.12 18.20
CA ARG A 116 -22.40 -9.13 17.17
C ARG A 116 -21.26 -8.22 17.61
N ASP A 117 -21.30 -7.74 18.85
CA ASP A 117 -20.34 -6.77 19.37
C ASP A 117 -18.96 -7.40 19.51
N ALA A 118 -18.89 -8.66 19.95
CA ALA A 118 -17.64 -9.41 20.00
C ALA A 118 -17.06 -9.68 18.60
N MET A 119 -17.91 -9.99 17.61
CA MET A 119 -17.45 -10.19 16.23
C MET A 119 -16.95 -8.88 15.61
N GLU A 120 -17.65 -7.76 15.84
CA GLU A 120 -17.22 -6.43 15.40
C GLU A 120 -15.87 -6.05 16.02
N ALA A 121 -15.71 -6.22 17.34
CA ALA A 121 -14.43 -5.98 18.01
C ALA A 121 -13.30 -6.84 17.43
N TRP A 122 -13.56 -8.14 17.22
CA TRP A 122 -12.59 -9.05 16.62
C TRP A 122 -12.18 -8.59 15.21
N LEU A 123 -13.12 -8.20 14.35
CA LEU A 123 -12.85 -7.72 12.99
C LEU A 123 -12.03 -6.42 12.97
N ILE A 124 -12.30 -5.51 13.91
CA ILE A 124 -11.57 -4.25 14.05
C ILE A 124 -10.09 -4.49 14.39
N GLU A 125 -9.82 -5.43 15.29
CA GLU A 125 -8.47 -5.76 15.80
C GLU A 125 -7.56 -6.43 14.77
N GLN A 126 -8.09 -6.90 13.63
CA GLN A 126 -7.28 -7.60 12.63
C GLN A 126 -6.42 -6.65 11.78
N GLU A 127 -5.12 -6.93 11.71
CA GLU A 127 -4.17 -6.23 10.83
C GLU A 127 -4.57 -6.37 9.35
N GLN A 128 -5.02 -7.57 8.95
CA GLN A 128 -5.55 -7.87 7.61
C GLN A 128 -7.07 -8.00 7.65
N GLY A 129 -7.75 -6.89 7.93
CA GLY A 129 -9.21 -6.87 8.11
C GLY A 129 -10.00 -7.41 6.93
N GLU A 130 -9.58 -7.12 5.69
CA GLU A 130 -10.26 -7.59 4.49
C GLU A 130 -10.21 -9.13 4.38
N SER A 131 -9.04 -9.73 4.61
CA SER A 131 -8.85 -11.18 4.65
C SER A 131 -9.66 -11.83 5.78
N ALA A 132 -9.73 -11.17 6.94
CA ALA A 132 -10.48 -11.66 8.10
C ALA A 132 -12.00 -11.69 7.84
N VAL A 133 -12.55 -10.65 7.21
CA VAL A 133 -13.97 -10.64 6.77
C VAL A 133 -14.25 -11.80 5.83
N MET A 134 -13.40 -12.02 4.82
CA MET A 134 -13.60 -13.10 3.85
C MET A 134 -13.50 -14.49 4.48
N LEU A 135 -12.58 -14.68 5.44
CA LEU A 135 -12.48 -15.93 6.20
C LEU A 135 -13.72 -16.18 7.06
N ALA A 136 -14.18 -15.15 7.78
CA ALA A 136 -15.38 -15.22 8.60
C ALA A 136 -16.63 -15.50 7.75
N PHE A 137 -16.71 -14.87 6.57
CA PHE A 137 -17.78 -15.11 5.60
C PHE A 137 -17.77 -16.55 5.09
N SER A 138 -16.60 -17.11 4.74
CA SER A 138 -16.47 -18.51 4.34
C SER A 138 -17.01 -19.44 5.44
N LYS A 139 -16.58 -19.22 6.69
CA LYS A 139 -17.04 -20.00 7.84
C LYS A 139 -18.56 -19.88 8.07
N ALA A 140 -19.13 -18.70 7.92
CA ALA A 140 -20.57 -18.48 8.05
C ALA A 140 -21.36 -19.15 6.90
N SER A 141 -20.81 -19.16 5.69
CA SER A 141 -21.42 -19.83 4.54
C SER A 141 -21.45 -21.35 4.66
N GLU A 142 -20.39 -21.95 5.24
CA GLU A 142 -20.35 -23.38 5.55
C GLU A 142 -21.42 -23.78 6.56
N ALA A 143 -21.72 -22.91 7.53
CA ALA A 143 -22.77 -23.15 8.51
C ALA A 143 -24.19 -23.13 7.91
N LEU A 144 -24.40 -22.51 6.75
CA LEU A 144 -25.67 -22.55 6.00
C LEU A 144 -25.78 -23.73 5.05
N GLY A 145 -24.63 -24.29 4.64
CA GLY A 145 -24.54 -25.43 3.71
C GLY A 145 -24.69 -26.80 4.37
N ASN A 146 -24.96 -26.86 5.68
CA ASN A 146 -25.31 -28.06 6.44
C ASN A 146 -26.79 -28.06 6.83
#